data_AF-A0A7C7VKJ0-F1
#
_entry.id   AF-A0A7C7VKJ0-F1
#
_cell.length_a   1.000
_cell.length_b   1.000
_cell.length_c   1.000
_cell.angle_alpha   90.00
_cell.angle_beta   90.00
_cell.angle_gamma   90.00
#
_symmetry.space_group_name_H-M   'P 1'
#
loop_
_entity.id
_entity.type
_entity.pdbx_description
1 polymer ?
#
loop_
_entity_poly.entity_id
_entity_poly.type
_entity_poly.pdbx_seq_one_letter_code
_entity_poly.pdbx_strand_id
1 'polypeptide(L)'
;MNEEPKETIPEELLKMLSIPGVVLIYGPESSGKSTLVMYLISKTIAPQDKVLLYDSSNAIEVFRRLGPKVGEDFVKRVYRVPVKGWDDQRKWVLNVGLMPKAFKKVVFDE
;
A
#
# COMPACT_ATOMS: atom_id res chain seq x y z
N MET A 1 -28.24 -2.08 21.73
CA MET A 1 -26.96 -1.44 21.38
C MET A 1 -26.32 -2.29 20.31
N ASN A 2 -26.28 -1.82 19.06
CA ASN A 2 -25.48 -2.47 18.03
C ASN A 2 -24.04 -2.06 18.31
N GLU A 3 -23.23 -2.97 18.83
CA GLU A 3 -21.80 -2.77 18.85
C GLU A 3 -21.35 -2.71 17.39
N GLU A 4 -20.89 -1.54 16.95
CA GLU A 4 -20.18 -1.44 15.68
C GLU A 4 -18.99 -2.41 15.75
N PRO A 5 -18.84 -3.33 14.79
CA PRO A 5 -17.73 -4.26 14.80
C PRO A 5 -16.44 -3.45 14.85
N LYS A 6 -15.64 -3.64 15.92
CA LYS A 6 -14.27 -3.15 15.95
C LYS A 6 -13.51 -3.89 14.85
N GLU A 7 -13.38 -3.24 13.70
CA GLU A 7 -12.56 -3.72 12.57
C GLU A 7 -11.08 -3.66 12.95
N THR A 8 -10.64 -4.56 13.84
CA THR A 8 -9.23 -4.73 14.16
C THR A 8 -8.62 -5.70 13.15
N ILE A 9 -7.63 -5.21 12.40
CA ILE A 9 -6.78 -6.05 11.56
C ILE A 9 -6.12 -7.11 12.46
N PRO A 10 -6.12 -8.40 12.06
CA PRO A 10 -5.45 -9.44 12.83
C PRO A 10 -3.99 -9.07 13.12
N GLU A 11 -3.56 -9.19 14.38
CA GLU A 11 -2.19 -8.83 14.80
C GLU A 11 -1.12 -9.61 14.03
N GLU A 12 -1.42 -10.87 13.69
CA GLU A 12 -0.53 -11.72 12.89
C GLU A 12 -0.25 -11.10 11.52
N LEU A 13 -1.29 -10.53 10.88
CA LEU A 13 -1.15 -9.87 9.58
C LEU A 13 -0.33 -8.59 9.68
N LEU A 14 -0.52 -7.81 10.77
CA LEU A 14 0.31 -6.63 11.05
C LEU A 14 1.77 -7.03 11.26
N LYS A 15 2.03 -8.11 12.00
CA LYS A 15 3.38 -8.63 12.26
C LYS A 15 4.06 -9.11 10.98
N MET A 16 3.34 -9.82 10.10
CA MET A 16 3.87 -10.21 8.78
C MET A 16 4.32 -9.00 7.97
N LEU A 17 3.57 -7.91 8.03
CA LEU A 17 3.91 -6.67 7.35
C LEU A 17 5.03 -5.89 8.04
N SER A 18 5.33 -6.12 9.32
CA SER A 18 6.44 -5.45 10.00
C SER A 18 7.81 -6.07 9.72
N ILE A 19 7.86 -7.30 9.22
CA ILE A 19 9.10 -8.04 8.95
C ILE A 19 9.62 -7.73 7.53
N PRO A 20 10.94 -7.60 7.32
CA PRO A 20 11.50 -7.50 5.97
C PRO A 20 11.14 -8.73 5.12
N GLY A 21 10.49 -8.50 3.99
CA GLY A 21 10.06 -9.57 3.10
C GLY A 21 9.15 -9.08 1.98
N VAL A 22 8.69 -10.02 1.16
CA VAL A 22 7.71 -9.78 0.09
C VAL A 22 6.41 -10.46 0.48
N VAL A 23 5.31 -9.73 0.41
CA VAL A 23 3.95 -10.25 0.66
C VAL A 23 3.17 -10.14 -0.63
N LEU A 24 2.60 -11.26 -1.08
CA LEU A 24 1.70 -11.33 -2.23
C LEU A 24 0.25 -11.41 -1.74
N ILE A 25 -0.58 -10.48 -2.20
CA ILE A 25 -2.03 -10.51 -2.00
C ILE A 25 -2.67 -10.78 -3.36
N TYR A 26 -3.38 -11.90 -3.49
CA TYR A 26 -3.97 -12.37 -4.73
C TYR A 26 -5.44 -12.71 -4.55
N GLY A 27 -6.19 -12.74 -5.65
CA GLY A 27 -7.64 -12.90 -5.66
C GLY A 27 -8.27 -12.37 -6.94
N PRO A 28 -9.55 -12.67 -7.18
CA PRO A 28 -10.24 -12.27 -8.40
C PRO A 28 -10.29 -10.74 -8.57
N GLU A 29 -10.59 -10.29 -9.79
CA GLU A 29 -10.87 -8.88 -10.05
C GLU A 29 -12.01 -8.40 -9.14
N SER A 30 -11.93 -7.15 -8.67
CA SER A 30 -12.90 -6.57 -7.72
C SER A 30 -12.99 -7.24 -6.34
N SER A 31 -12.06 -8.14 -5.97
CA SER A 31 -12.06 -8.76 -4.63
C SER A 31 -11.59 -7.84 -3.48
N GLY A 32 -11.28 -6.58 -3.78
CA GLY A 32 -10.83 -5.60 -2.79
C GLY A 32 -9.34 -5.63 -2.43
N LYS A 33 -8.48 -6.27 -3.24
CA LYS A 33 -7.02 -6.38 -3.00
C LYS A 33 -6.35 -5.03 -2.76
N SER A 34 -6.50 -4.10 -3.71
CA SER A 34 -5.89 -2.78 -3.62
C SER A 34 -6.42 -2.02 -2.39
N THR A 35 -7.73 -2.13 -2.10
CA THR A 35 -8.33 -1.54 -0.89
C THR A 35 -7.70 -2.10 0.39
N LEU A 36 -7.53 -3.41 0.47
CA LEU A 36 -6.93 -4.10 1.61
C LEU A 36 -5.46 -3.72 1.79
N VAL A 37 -4.66 -3.75 0.72
CA VAL A 37 -3.24 -3.32 0.72
C VAL A 37 -3.13 -1.91 1.29
N MET A 38 -3.96 -1.00 0.80
CA MET A 38 -3.93 0.40 1.23
C MET A 38 -4.30 0.58 2.69
N TYR A 39 -5.34 -0.12 3.16
CA TYR A 39 -5.74 -0.09 4.57
C TYR A 39 -4.62 -0.65 5.47
N LEU A 40 -4.02 -1.78 5.10
CA LEU A 40 -2.93 -2.41 5.84
C LEU A 40 -1.70 -1.50 5.96
N ILE A 41 -1.33 -0.84 4.87
CA ILE A 41 -0.18 0.07 4.86
C ILE A 41 -0.45 1.27 5.77
N SER A 42 -1.67 1.82 5.75
CA SER A 42 -2.04 2.95 6.63
C SER A 42 -1.92 2.64 8.12
N LYS A 43 -2.04 1.37 8.51
CA LYS A 43 -1.94 0.93 9.91
C LYS A 43 -0.53 0.50 10.32
N THR A 44 0.38 0.27 9.37
CA THR A 44 1.69 -0.36 9.64
C THR A 44 2.88 0.59 9.50
N ILE A 45 2.75 1.68 8.76
CA ILE A 45 3.85 2.64 8.60
C ILE A 45 3.86 3.68 9.73
N ALA A 46 5.05 4.09 10.19
CA ALA A 46 5.15 5.16 11.17
C ALA A 46 4.75 6.52 10.53
N PRO A 47 4.36 7.54 11.31
CA PRO A 47 3.94 8.84 10.78
C PRO A 47 4.95 9.54 9.86
N GLN A 48 6.25 9.33 10.09
CA GLN A 48 7.35 9.88 9.30
C GLN A 48 7.67 9.09 8.03
N ASP A 49 7.18 7.85 7.93
CA ASP A 49 7.52 6.96 6.83
C ASP A 49 6.69 7.25 5.58
N LYS A 50 7.29 6.97 4.44
CA LYS A 50 6.72 7.13 3.10
C LYS A 50 6.51 5.79 2.43
N VAL A 51 5.54 5.76 1.52
CA VAL A 51 5.19 4.60 0.71
C VAL A 51 5.49 4.94 -0.74
N LEU A 52 6.10 4.02 -1.47
CA LEU A 52 6.19 4.10 -2.92
C LEU A 52 5.19 3.12 -3.54
N LEU A 53 4.35 3.62 -4.42
CA LEU A 53 3.35 2.84 -5.13
C LEU A 53 3.69 2.83 -6.62
N TYR A 54 3.98 1.65 -7.14
CA TYR A 54 4.02 1.35 -8.56
C TYR A 54 2.62 0.91 -8.99
N ASP A 55 2.02 1.71 -9.88
CA ASP A 55 0.62 1.57 -10.25
C ASP A 55 0.52 1.34 -11.76
N SER A 56 0.10 0.13 -12.18
CA SER A 56 -0.24 -0.19 -13.56
C SER A 56 -1.72 0.02 -13.89
N SER A 57 -2.60 0.22 -12.90
CA SER A 57 -4.06 0.35 -13.08
C SER A 57 -4.69 1.30 -12.06
N ASN A 58 -5.12 2.49 -12.51
CA ASN A 58 -6.00 3.47 -11.85
C ASN A 58 -6.12 3.50 -10.29
N ALA A 59 -5.04 3.20 -9.54
CA ALA A 59 -5.08 3.12 -8.08
C ALA A 59 -5.50 4.44 -7.44
N ILE A 60 -5.31 5.56 -8.14
CA ILE A 60 -5.82 6.91 -7.78
C ILE A 60 -7.25 6.87 -7.22
N GLU A 61 -8.13 6.10 -7.86
CA GLU A 61 -9.53 6.10 -7.46
C GLU A 61 -9.74 5.40 -6.11
N VAL A 62 -8.97 4.34 -5.85
CA VAL A 62 -8.93 3.65 -4.55
C VAL A 62 -8.39 4.59 -3.47
N PHE A 63 -7.33 5.35 -3.76
CA PHE A 63 -6.75 6.34 -2.84
C PHE A 63 -7.73 7.46 -2.48
N ARG A 64 -8.41 8.02 -3.49
CA ARG A 64 -9.40 9.09 -3.28
C ARG A 64 -10.55 8.60 -2.40
N ARG A 65 -11.00 7.37 -2.60
CA ARG A 65 -12.09 6.75 -1.81
C ARG A 65 -11.66 6.38 -0.39
N LEU A 66 -10.39 6.02 -0.19
CA LEU A 66 -9.87 5.62 1.12
C LEU A 66 -9.40 6.78 1.97
N GLY A 67 -8.99 7.91 1.38
CA GLY A 67 -8.51 9.11 2.09
C GLY A 67 -9.33 9.49 3.32
N PRO A 68 -10.67 9.61 3.22
CA PRO A 68 -11.53 9.90 4.37
C PRO A 68 -11.47 8.87 5.50
N LYS A 69 -11.14 7.61 5.20
CA LYS A 69 -11.08 6.50 6.17
C LYS A 69 -9.69 6.30 6.79
N VAL A 70 -8.63 6.58 6.02
CA VAL A 70 -7.24 6.36 6.46
C VAL A 70 -6.53 7.64 6.90
N GLY A 71 -7.12 8.80 6.61
CA GLY A 71 -6.60 10.12 6.93
C GLY A 71 -5.80 10.75 5.77
N GLU A 72 -6.02 12.04 5.55
CA GLU A 72 -5.34 12.85 4.52
C GLU A 72 -3.80 12.87 4.69
N ASP A 73 -3.32 12.81 5.93
CA ASP A 73 -1.88 12.79 6.23
C ASP A 73 -1.20 11.49 5.78
N PHE A 74 -1.93 10.38 5.75
CA PHE A 74 -1.42 9.15 5.14
C PHE A 74 -1.33 9.30 3.62
N VAL A 75 -2.39 9.81 2.98
CA VAL A 75 -2.45 9.96 1.51
C VAL A 75 -1.28 10.81 0.99
N LYS A 76 -0.93 11.90 1.68
CA LYS A 76 0.21 12.77 1.31
C LYS A 76 1.57 12.10 1.37
N ARG A 77 1.70 10.96 2.05
CA ARG A 77 2.95 10.20 2.22
C ARG A 77 3.11 9.06 1.24
N VAL A 78 2.11 8.85 0.36
CA VAL A 78 2.17 7.84 -0.68
C VAL A 78 2.56 8.48 -2.00
N TYR A 79 3.74 8.10 -2.49
CA TYR A 79 4.33 8.59 -3.71
C TYR A 79 4.05 7.59 -4.81
N ARG A 80 3.41 8.07 -5.88
CA ARG A 80 3.02 7.24 -7.01
C ARG A 80 4.06 7.32 -8.12
N VAL A 81 4.33 6.17 -8.70
CA VAL A 81 5.07 6.01 -9.94
C VAL A 81 4.17 5.28 -10.92
N PRO A 82 3.65 5.97 -11.96
CA PRO A 82 2.87 5.31 -13.00
C PRO A 82 3.79 4.41 -13.83
N VAL A 83 3.33 3.19 -14.11
CA VAL A 83 4.14 2.20 -14.83
C VAL A 83 3.36 1.68 -16.03
N LYS A 84 3.95 1.73 -17.22
CA LYS A 84 3.23 1.40 -18.48
C LYS A 84 3.35 -0.07 -18.91
N GLY A 85 4.08 -0.88 -18.16
CA GLY A 85 4.32 -2.28 -18.45
C GLY A 85 5.59 -2.81 -17.80
N TRP A 86 5.89 -4.08 -18.05
CA TRP A 86 6.98 -4.80 -17.38
C TRP A 86 8.35 -4.12 -17.48
N ASP A 87 8.75 -3.64 -18.67
CA ASP A 87 10.08 -3.04 -18.84
C ASP A 87 10.29 -1.76 -18.04
N ASP A 88 9.21 -0.98 -17.86
CA ASP A 88 9.20 0.22 -17.04
C ASP A 88 9.26 -0.16 -15.55
N GLN A 89 8.46 -1.16 -15.15
CA GLN A 89 8.45 -1.69 -13.77
C GLN A 89 9.82 -2.26 -13.37
N ARG A 90 10.45 -3.01 -14.27
CA ARG A 90 11.75 -3.62 -14.06
C ARG A 90 12.83 -2.57 -13.76
N LYS A 91 12.84 -1.45 -14.48
CA LYS A 91 13.79 -0.36 -14.22
C LYS A 91 13.62 0.19 -12.81
N TRP A 92 12.39 0.31 -12.35
CA TRP A 92 12.10 0.80 -11.01
C TRP A 92 12.51 -0.18 -9.92
N VAL A 93 12.18 -1.47 -10.07
CA VAL A 93 12.59 -2.54 -9.14
C VAL A 93 14.11 -2.55 -8.95
N LEU A 94 14.88 -2.42 -10.03
CA LEU A 94 16.34 -2.40 -9.98
C LEU A 94 16.91 -1.20 -9.20
N ASN A 95 16.15 -0.11 -9.07
CA ASN A 95 16.55 1.09 -8.36
C ASN A 95 15.97 1.16 -6.93
N VAL A 96 15.20 0.17 -6.47
CA VAL A 96 14.61 0.15 -5.11
C VAL A 96 15.70 0.24 -4.03
N GLY A 97 16.88 -0.35 -4.27
CA GLY A 97 18.01 -0.26 -3.34
C GLY A 97 18.59 1.15 -3.16
N LEU A 98 18.30 2.07 -4.08
CA LEU A 98 18.72 3.48 -4.01
C LEU A 98 17.68 4.38 -3.34
N MET A 99 16.55 3.81 -2.90
CA MET A 99 15.46 4.59 -2.33
C MET A 99 15.89 5.28 -1.03
N PRO A 100 15.46 6.55 -0.81
CA PRO A 100 15.72 7.24 0.44
C PRO A 100 15.19 6.44 1.64
N LYS A 101 15.93 6.46 2.76
CA LYS A 101 15.60 5.70 3.97
C LYS A 101 14.20 5.97 4.55
N ALA A 102 13.58 7.09 4.16
CA ALA A 102 12.23 7.47 4.54
C ALA A 102 11.15 6.57 3.88
N PHE A 103 11.45 5.91 2.76
CA PHE A 103 10.54 4.96 2.14
C PHE A 103 10.68 3.59 2.80
N LYS A 104 9.65 3.17 3.54
CA LYS A 104 9.64 1.89 4.28
C LYS A 104 8.81 0.81 3.62
N LYS A 105 7.95 1.18 2.67
CA LYS A 105 7.07 0.26 1.95
C LYS A 105 7.09 0.57 0.47
N VAL A 106 7.12 -0.50 -0.32
CA VAL A 106 6.98 -0.50 -1.77
C VAL A 106 5.80 -1.39 -2.12
N VAL A 107 4.90 -0.89 -2.95
CA VAL A 107 3.72 -1.61 -3.42
C VAL A 107 3.78 -1.69 -4.93
N PHE A 108 3.53 -2.88 -5.46
CA PHE A 108 3.27 -3.12 -6.87
C PHE A 108 1.81 -3.56 -6.97
N ASP A 109 0.96 -2.74 -7.59
CA ASP A 109 -0.48 -3.00 -7.73
C ASP A 109 -0.80 -3.21 -9.22
N GLU A 110 -1.51 -4.30 -9.51
CA GLU A 110 -1.92 -4.77 -10.85
C GLU A 110 -3.44 -4.83 -11.04
#